data_AF-B8MI53-F1
#
_entry.id   AF-B8MI53-F1
#
_cell.length_a   1.000
_cell.length_b   1.000
_cell.length_c   1.000
_cell.angle_alpha   90.00
_cell.angle_beta   90.00
_cell.angle_gamma   90.00
#
_symmetry.space_group_name_H-M   'P 1'
#
loop_
_entity.id
_entity.type
_entity.pdbx_description
1 polymer ?
#
loop_
_entity_poly.entity_id
_entity_poly.type
_entity_poly.pdbx_seq_one_letter_code
_entity_poly.pdbx_strand_id
1 'polypeptide(L)'
;MAHSLNEQYIADTVGNERASADTTARDRLESVATTVQPPGRSPNPFDPSAPNCQDWLQDYVRRLVEEGFIGSSASSVVQTAPRVI
;
A
#
# COMPACT_ATOMS: atom_id res chain seq x y z
N MET A 1 33.67 -19.01 18.43
CA MET A 1 33.29 -17.91 19.34
C MET A 1 32.03 -17.29 18.77
N ALA A 2 30.86 -17.72 19.25
CA ALA A 2 29.57 -17.24 18.78
C ALA A 2 29.20 -15.96 19.55
N HIS A 3 28.85 -14.89 18.84
CA HIS A 3 28.31 -13.69 19.47
C HIS A 3 26.78 -13.82 19.50
N SER A 4 26.22 -13.84 20.70
CA SER A 4 24.78 -13.88 20.95
C SER A 4 24.10 -12.62 20.40
N LEU A 5 23.20 -12.79 19.43
CA LEU A 5 22.34 -11.73 18.92
C LEU A 5 21.15 -11.58 19.87
N ASN A 6 20.95 -10.39 20.43
CA ASN A 6 19.74 -10.02 21.16
C ASN A 6 18.57 -9.91 20.17
N GLU A 7 17.55 -10.75 20.31
CA GLU A 7 16.42 -10.94 19.38
C GLU A 7 15.43 -9.74 19.31
N GLN A 8 15.79 -8.56 19.80
CA GLN A 8 14.83 -7.46 20.02
C GLN A 8 14.78 -6.40 18.92
N TYR A 9 15.71 -6.39 17.98
CA TYR A 9 15.70 -5.42 16.88
C TYR A 9 16.23 -6.05 15.59
N ILE A 10 15.34 -6.35 14.65
CA ILE A 10 15.74 -6.58 13.26
C ILE A 10 15.93 -5.20 12.65
N ALA A 11 17.18 -4.79 12.46
CA ALA A 11 17.50 -3.68 11.58
C ALA A 11 17.33 -4.16 10.14
N ASP A 12 16.31 -3.65 9.46
CA ASP A 12 16.13 -3.86 8.02
C ASP A 12 17.19 -3.05 7.28
N THR A 13 18.40 -3.61 7.14
CA THR A 13 19.42 -3.06 6.26
C THR A 13 19.44 -3.84 4.96
N VAL A 14 18.75 -3.31 3.95
CA VAL A 14 18.88 -3.74 2.55
C VAL A 14 18.99 -2.53 1.61
N GLY A 15 19.99 -2.56 0.74
CA GLY A 15 20.20 -1.57 -0.34
C GLY A 15 21.01 -0.35 0.09
N ASN A 16 21.51 0.40 -0.89
CA ASN A 16 22.34 1.62 -0.74
C ASN A 16 21.62 2.82 -0.10
N GLU A 17 20.64 2.57 0.77
CA GLU A 17 19.83 3.54 1.52
C GLU A 17 19.07 4.56 0.65
N ARG A 18 19.14 4.44 -0.67
CA ARG A 18 18.36 5.28 -1.58
C ARG A 18 17.01 4.62 -1.82
N ALA A 19 15.99 5.17 -1.16
CA ALA A 19 14.62 4.99 -1.58
C ALA A 19 14.52 5.30 -3.08
N SER A 20 14.27 4.28 -3.88
CA SER A 20 13.94 4.44 -5.29
C SER A 20 12.42 4.45 -5.38
N ALA A 21 11.87 5.60 -5.77
CA ALA A 21 10.46 5.72 -6.11
C ALA A 21 10.34 5.49 -7.63
N ASP A 22 9.77 4.35 -8.01
CA ASP A 22 9.39 4.13 -9.39
C ASP A 22 8.01 4.74 -9.63
N THR A 23 8.00 5.84 -10.37
CA THR A 23 6.77 6.59 -10.68
C THR A 23 6.35 6.44 -12.14
N THR A 24 7.05 5.60 -12.92
CA THR A 24 6.81 5.50 -14.36
C THR A 24 5.94 4.30 -14.66
N ALA A 25 4.70 4.56 -15.10
CA ALA A 25 3.85 3.52 -15.66
C ALA A 25 4.42 3.00 -16.98
N ARG A 26 4.57 1.68 -17.10
CA ARG A 26 5.10 0.99 -18.28
C ARG A 26 4.03 0.33 -19.14
N ASP A 27 2.85 0.11 -18.57
CA ASP A 27 1.72 -0.47 -19.27
C ASP A 27 0.39 0.19 -18.88
N ARG A 28 -0.71 -0.32 -19.45
CA ARG A 28 -2.06 0.22 -19.23
C ARG A 28 -2.54 -0.01 -17.80
N LEU A 29 -2.17 -1.14 -17.19
CA LEU A 29 -2.56 -1.45 -15.82
C LEU A 29 -1.88 -0.46 -14.87
N GLU A 30 -0.57 -0.29 -15.00
CA GLU A 30 0.19 0.69 -14.22
C GLU A 30 -0.29 2.12 -14.47
N SER A 31 -0.62 2.46 -15.73
CA SER A 31 -1.13 3.79 -16.08
C SER A 31 -2.45 4.09 -15.37
N VAL A 32 -3.36 3.11 -15.30
CA VAL A 32 -4.61 3.26 -14.55
C VAL A 32 -4.36 3.27 -13.05
N ALA A 33 -3.49 2.38 -12.55
CA ALA A 33 -3.16 2.29 -11.13
C ALA A 33 -2.62 3.62 -10.58
N THR A 34 -1.77 4.31 -11.33
CA THR A 34 -1.21 5.62 -10.93
C THR A 34 -2.23 6.76 -10.89
N THR A 35 -3.46 6.58 -11.40
CA THR A 35 -4.51 7.62 -11.31
C THR A 35 -5.16 7.71 -9.93
N VAL A 36 -5.02 6.67 -9.09
CA VAL A 36 -5.56 6.64 -7.73
C VAL A 36 -4.43 6.89 -6.74
N GLN A 37 -4.26 8.15 -6.36
CA GLN A 37 -3.12 8.57 -5.53
C GLN A 37 -3.24 8.05 -4.09
N PRO A 38 -2.18 7.41 -3.54
CA PRO A 38 -2.16 6.99 -2.15
C PRO A 38 -2.16 8.21 -1.21
N PRO A 39 -2.69 8.05 0.02
CA PRO A 39 -2.56 9.09 1.02
C PRO A 39 -1.08 9.32 1.33
N GLY A 40 -0.73 10.58 1.57
CA GLY A 40 0.59 10.92 2.08
C GLY A 40 0.81 10.40 3.50
N ARG A 41 2.03 10.57 4.00
CA ARG A 41 2.34 10.30 5.41
C ARG A 41 1.38 11.10 6.31
N SER A 42 0.64 10.40 7.17
CA SER A 42 -0.27 11.06 8.10
C SER A 42 0.52 11.88 9.13
N PRO A 43 0.17 13.16 9.36
CA PRO A 43 0.73 13.95 10.46
C PRO A 43 0.20 13.49 11.83
N ASN A 44 -1.00 12.88 11.87
CA ASN A 44 -1.60 12.31 13.07
C ASN A 44 -2.23 10.93 12.74
N PRO A 45 -1.59 9.82 13.11
CA PRO A 45 -2.09 8.48 12.77
C PRO A 45 -3.39 8.10 13.49
N PHE A 46 -3.80 8.85 14.53
CA PHE A 46 -5.01 8.60 15.30
C PHE A 46 -6.17 9.52 14.93
N ASP A 47 -6.02 10.37 13.91
CA ASP A 47 -7.12 11.19 13.39
C ASP A 47 -8.06 10.31 12.54
N PRO A 48 -9.29 10.01 13.01
CA PRO A 48 -10.22 9.17 12.26
C PRO A 48 -10.77 9.85 11.01
N SER A 49 -10.59 11.17 10.86
CA SER A 49 -11.02 11.93 9.69
C SER A 49 -9.95 12.04 8.60
N ALA A 50 -8.71 11.65 8.89
CA ALA A 50 -7.63 11.70 7.94
C ALA A 50 -7.81 10.63 6.83
N PRO A 51 -7.44 10.95 5.57
CA PRO A 51 -7.35 9.94 4.52
C PRO A 51 -6.47 8.78 4.97
N ASN A 52 -7.01 7.56 4.92
CA ASN A 52 -6.32 6.36 5.37
C ASN A 52 -6.07 5.39 4.21
N CYS A 53 -5.10 4.50 4.40
CA CYS A 53 -4.68 3.55 3.37
C CYS A 53 -5.76 2.54 3.00
N GLN A 54 -6.71 2.23 3.89
CA GLN A 54 -7.76 1.24 3.62
C GLN A 54 -8.85 1.79 2.70
N ASP A 55 -9.22 3.06 2.85
CA ASP A 55 -10.18 3.69 1.94
C ASP A 55 -9.54 3.93 0.57
N TRP A 56 -8.26 4.33 0.53
CA TRP A 56 -7.51 4.38 -0.74
C TRP A 56 -7.45 3.03 -1.44
N LEU A 57 -7.20 1.94 -0.71
CA LEU A 57 -7.13 0.60 -1.30
C LEU A 57 -8.46 0.18 -1.93
N GLN A 58 -9.59 0.55 -1.30
CA GLN A 58 -10.92 0.31 -1.87
C GLN A 58 -11.10 1.06 -3.19
N ASP A 59 -10.71 2.34 -3.25
CA ASP A 59 -10.80 3.15 -4.46
C ASP A 59 -9.89 2.63 -5.58
N TYR A 60 -8.68 2.22 -5.22
CA TYR A 60 -7.68 1.63 -6.11
C TYR A 60 -8.22 0.35 -6.75
N VAL A 61 -8.72 -0.58 -5.92
CA VAL A 61 -9.28 -1.85 -6.41
C VAL A 61 -10.54 -1.63 -7.25
N ARG A 62 -11.42 -0.71 -6.83
CA ARG A 62 -12.61 -0.35 -7.62
C ARG A 62 -12.20 0.12 -9.02
N ARG A 63 -11.19 0.99 -9.13
CA ARG A 63 -10.73 1.50 -10.43
C ARG A 63 -10.21 0.37 -11.34
N LEU A 64 -9.46 -0.59 -10.79
CA LEU A 64 -8.96 -1.72 -11.56
C LEU A 64 -10.07 -2.68 -12.00
N VAL A 65 -11.13 -2.83 -11.20
CA VAL A 65 -12.32 -3.60 -11.58
C VAL A 65 -13.09 -2.91 -12.70
N GLU A 66 -13.31 -1.60 -12.61
CA GLU A 66 -14.01 -0.80 -13.64
C GLU A 66 -13.30 -0.87 -15.00
N GLU A 67 -11.97 -0.91 -15.01
CA GLU A 67 -11.16 -1.04 -16.23
C GLU A 67 -11.01 -2.49 -16.71
N GLY A 68 -11.53 -3.47 -15.95
CA GLY A 68 -11.54 -4.88 -16.30
C GLY A 68 -10.19 -5.59 -16.10
N PHE A 69 -9.25 -5.00 -15.35
CA PHE A 69 -7.95 -5.62 -15.09
C PHE A 69 -8.03 -6.74 -14.06
N ILE A 70 -8.96 -6.65 -13.12
CA ILE A 70 -9.20 -7.67 -12.09
C ILE A 70 -10.70 -7.95 -11.96
N GLY A 71 -11.04 -9.15 -11.48
CA GLY A 71 -12.42 -9.55 -11.27
C GLY A 71 -13.09 -8.76 -10.13
N SER A 72 -14.41 -8.58 -10.23
CA SER A 72 -15.22 -7.90 -9.20
C SER A 72 -15.15 -8.56 -7.82
N SER A 73 -14.81 -9.85 -7.75
CA SER A 73 -14.55 -10.56 -6.50
C SER A 73 -13.42 -9.93 -5.67
N ALA A 74 -12.48 -9.22 -6.30
CA ALA A 74 -11.42 -8.49 -5.59
C ALA A 74 -11.99 -7.41 -4.66
N SER A 75 -13.05 -6.71 -5.06
CA SER A 75 -13.70 -5.71 -4.20
C SER A 75 -14.27 -6.35 -2.93
N SER A 76 -14.86 -7.55 -3.03
CA SER A 76 -15.38 -8.27 -1.87
C SER A 76 -14.29 -8.68 -0.88
N VAL A 77 -13.11 -9.10 -1.38
CA VAL A 77 -11.96 -9.42 -0.53
C VAL A 77 -11.51 -8.19 0.26
N VAL A 78 -11.39 -7.03 -0.39
CA VAL A 78 -10.99 -5.79 0.30
C VAL A 78 -12.04 -5.32 1.30
N GLN A 79 -13.33 -5.40 0.94
CA GLN A 79 -14.43 -4.97 1.82
C GLN A 79 -14.58 -5.83 3.08
N THR A 80 -14.20 -7.10 3.00
CA THR A 80 -14.27 -8.05 4.13
C THR A 80 -12.99 -8.07 4.96
N ALA A 81 -11.96 -7.31 4.57
CA ALA A 81 -10.74 -7.19 5.35
C ALA A 81 -11.04 -6.55 6.72
N PRO A 82 -10.50 -7.09 7.82
CA PRO A 82 -10.67 -6.51 9.15
C PRO A 82 -10.17 -5.07 9.19
N ARG A 83 -11.03 -4.15 9.65
CA ARG A 83 -10.60 -2.79 9.98
C ARG A 83 -9.98 -2.80 11.37
N VAL A 84 -8.68 -2.53 11.44
CA VAL A 84 -8.04 -2.21 12.72
C VAL A 84 -8.47 -0.79 13.08
N ILE A 85 -9.28 -0.68 14.14
CA ILE A 85 -9.82 0.57 14.69
C ILE A 85 -8.89 1.09 15.78
#